data_AF-A0A9Q9B8I1-F1
#
_entry.id   AF-A0A9Q9B8I1-F1
#
_cell.length_a   1.000
_cell.length_b   1.000
_cell.length_c   1.000
_cell.angle_alpha   90.00
_cell.angle_beta   90.00
_cell.angle_gamma   90.00
#
_symmetry.space_group_name_H-M   'P 1'
#
loop_
_entity.id
_entity.type
_entity.pdbx_description
1 polymer ?
#
loop_
_entity_poly.entity_id
_entity_poly.type
_entity_poly.pdbx_seq_one_letter_code
_entity_poly.pdbx_strand_id
1 'polypeptide(L)'
;MSCVCFMGREDEEPWTHLIRRVYKINGSEINDNILWGYDAYFHKCKIRFKGKVSGKIRIRIYESPEDHKNDSSYREYIFNEGIINREGGGEWYSEYCIIKIIPEDASVTGEIEFAFKAFAFSQGRASDIDKEKRGN
;
A
#
# COMPACT_ATOMS: atom_id res chain seq x y z
N MET A 1 -14.02 1.70 6.42
CA MET A 1 -13.00 1.48 5.37
C MET A 1 -13.70 0.92 4.14
N SER A 2 -13.35 1.36 2.93
CA SER A 2 -13.88 0.79 1.69
C SER A 2 -12.74 0.31 0.80
N CYS A 3 -12.85 -0.92 0.30
CA CYS A 3 -11.91 -1.51 -0.64
C CYS A 3 -12.62 -1.83 -1.95
N VAL A 4 -12.02 -1.41 -3.06
CA VAL A 4 -12.44 -1.82 -4.39
C VAL A 4 -11.22 -2.44 -5.08
N CYS A 5 -11.34 -3.69 -5.46
CA CYS A 5 -10.33 -4.40 -6.24
C CYS A 5 -10.83 -4.49 -7.68
N PHE A 6 -10.10 -3.90 -8.61
CA PHE A 6 -10.32 -4.12 -10.04
C PHE A 6 -9.37 -5.21 -10.50
N MET A 7 -9.94 -6.35 -10.89
CA MET A 7 -9.20 -7.37 -11.60
C MET A 7 -8.98 -6.87 -13.03
N GLY A 8 -7.73 -6.75 -13.46
CA GLY A 8 -7.43 -6.52 -14.87
C GLY A 8 -7.69 -7.78 -15.67
N ARG A 9 -7.27 -7.78 -16.94
CA ARG A 9 -7.52 -8.93 -17.81
C ARG A 9 -6.75 -10.16 -17.30
N GLU A 10 -7.42 -11.31 -17.34
CA GLU A 10 -6.87 -12.62 -16.95
C GLU A 10 -6.33 -13.40 -18.16
N ASP A 11 -6.22 -12.76 -19.33
CA ASP A 11 -5.89 -13.40 -20.61
C ASP A 11 -4.39 -13.70 -20.80
N GLU A 12 -3.51 -12.99 -20.08
CA GLU A 12 -2.06 -13.18 -20.15
C GLU A 12 -1.40 -12.93 -18.79
N GLU A 13 -0.50 -13.82 -18.37
CA GLU A 13 0.27 -13.65 -17.13
C GLU A 13 1.53 -12.80 -17.34
N PRO A 14 1.88 -11.91 -16.38
CA PRO A 14 1.19 -11.67 -15.11
C PRO A 14 -0.10 -10.87 -15.22
N TRP A 15 -1.12 -11.29 -14.47
CA TRP A 15 -2.37 -10.56 -14.36
C TRP A 15 -2.15 -9.25 -13.60
N THR A 16 -2.58 -8.14 -14.18
CA THR A 16 -2.44 -6.83 -13.55
C THR A 16 -3.72 -6.49 -12.78
N HIS A 17 -3.61 -6.27 -11.48
CA HIS A 17 -4.71 -5.83 -10.62
C HIS A 17 -4.52 -4.37 -10.21
N LEU A 18 -5.62 -3.61 -10.18
CA LEU A 18 -5.64 -2.27 -9.59
C LEU A 18 -6.43 -2.32 -8.28
N ILE A 19 -5.75 -2.11 -7.17
CA ILE A 19 -6.32 -2.14 -5.82
C ILE A 19 -6.50 -0.70 -5.36
N ARG A 20 -7.72 -0.31 -4.99
CA ARG A 20 -8.01 1.02 -4.43
C ARG A 20 -8.58 0.89 -3.03
N ARG A 21 -7.93 1.54 -2.07
CA ARG A 21 -8.32 1.56 -0.65
C ARG A 21 -8.52 3.00 -0.20
N VAL A 22 -9.64 3.28 0.44
CA VAL A 22 -9.95 4.61 0.98
C VAL A 22 -10.18 4.50 2.49
N TYR A 23 -9.42 5.29 3.23
CA TYR A 23 -9.48 5.40 4.68
C TYR A 23 -9.99 6.77 5.07
N LYS A 24 -10.97 6.81 5.97
CA LYS A 24 -11.43 8.04 6.62
C LYS A 24 -10.62 8.25 7.88
N ILE A 25 -9.99 9.41 8.00
CA ILE A 25 -9.16 9.79 9.13
C ILE A 25 -9.99 10.67 10.06
N ASN A 26 -10.02 10.28 11.34
CA ASN A 26 -10.71 11.00 12.43
C ASN A 26 -9.82 11.01 13.68
N GLY A 27 -8.56 11.45 13.54
CA GLY A 27 -7.61 11.58 14.65
C GLY A 27 -7.09 10.28 15.28
N SER A 28 -7.59 9.10 14.89
CA SER A 28 -7.14 7.80 15.40
C SER A 28 -6.20 7.10 14.43
N GLU A 29 -5.26 6.31 14.98
CA GLU A 29 -4.39 5.44 14.19
C GLU A 29 -5.20 4.39 13.44
N ILE A 30 -4.80 4.10 12.20
CA ILE A 30 -5.38 3.03 11.39
C ILE A 30 -4.26 2.09 10.99
N ASN A 31 -4.43 0.80 11.27
CA ASN A 31 -3.60 -0.28 10.76
C ASN A 31 -4.44 -1.14 9.81
N ASP A 32 -3.89 -1.43 8.64
CA ASP A 32 -4.52 -2.30 7.67
C ASP A 32 -3.48 -3.19 7.00
N ASN A 33 -3.88 -4.41 6.66
CA ASN A 33 -3.01 -5.37 5.99
C ASN A 33 -3.64 -5.74 4.65
N ILE A 34 -3.03 -5.27 3.57
CA ILE A 34 -3.43 -5.63 2.22
C ILE A 34 -2.64 -6.88 1.84
N LEU A 35 -3.21 -8.03 2.17
CA LEU A 35 -2.75 -9.32 1.66
C LEU A 35 -3.44 -9.59 0.34
N TRP A 36 -2.66 -9.81 -0.72
CA TRP A 36 -3.18 -10.44 -1.93
C TRP A 36 -2.76 -11.92 -1.89
N GLY A 37 -3.74 -12.81 -1.97
CA GLY A 37 -3.47 -14.24 -2.07
C GLY A 37 -2.97 -14.59 -3.47
N TYR A 38 -2.04 -15.54 -3.51
CA TYR A 38 -1.24 -15.99 -4.67
C TYR A 38 -0.09 -15.07 -5.04
N ASP A 39 1.04 -15.69 -5.44
CA ASP A 39 2.27 -15.12 -5.99
C ASP A 39 2.01 -13.76 -6.64
N ALA A 40 2.08 -12.70 -5.85
CA ALA A 40 1.74 -11.38 -6.29
C ALA A 40 2.70 -10.38 -5.67
N TYR A 41 3.17 -9.46 -6.50
CA TYR A 41 3.91 -8.32 -6.03
C TYR A 41 3.12 -7.05 -6.32
N PHE A 42 3.00 -6.18 -5.32
CA PHE A 42 2.73 -4.77 -5.57
C PHE A 42 3.84 -4.26 -6.52
N HIS A 43 3.57 -3.26 -7.35
CA HIS A 43 4.57 -2.68 -8.27
C HIS A 43 4.52 -1.15 -8.30
N LYS A 44 3.40 -0.54 -7.90
CA LYS A 44 3.28 0.90 -7.86
C LYS A 44 2.26 1.31 -6.83
N CYS A 45 2.68 2.06 -5.83
CA CYS A 45 1.78 2.71 -4.89
C CYS A 45 1.56 4.16 -5.34
N LYS A 46 0.31 4.64 -5.29
CA LYS A 46 -0.07 6.05 -5.41
C LYS A 46 -0.90 6.38 -4.19
N ILE A 47 -0.38 7.28 -3.36
CA ILE A 47 -1.04 7.76 -2.14
C ILE A 47 -1.55 9.16 -2.41
N ARG A 48 -2.84 9.37 -2.20
CA ARG A 48 -3.49 10.67 -2.34
C ARG A 48 -4.26 10.99 -1.08
N PHE A 49 -3.90 12.09 -0.45
CA PHE A 49 -4.74 12.69 0.57
C PHE A 49 -5.81 13.58 -0.07
N LYS A 50 -7.04 13.51 0.43
CA LYS A 50 -8.16 14.38 0.08
C LYS A 50 -8.83 14.85 1.37
N GLY A 51 -8.62 16.11 1.71
CA GLY A 51 -9.21 16.68 2.92
C GLY A 51 -8.48 17.93 3.35
N LYS A 52 -8.77 18.36 4.57
CA LYS A 52 -8.07 19.44 5.24
C LYS A 52 -7.21 18.82 6.32
N VAL A 53 -5.89 18.75 6.11
CA VAL A 53 -5.01 18.36 7.21
C VAL A 53 -4.90 19.58 8.14
N SER A 54 -5.52 19.52 9.32
CA SER A 54 -5.32 20.53 10.38
C SER A 54 -4.03 20.29 11.18
N GLY A 55 -3.29 19.23 10.86
CA GLY A 55 -2.07 18.80 11.54
C GLY A 55 -1.18 17.98 10.62
N LYS A 56 -0.42 17.05 11.17
CA LYS A 56 0.49 16.18 10.41
C LYS A 56 -0.01 14.74 10.40
N ILE A 57 0.11 14.07 9.25
CA ILE A 57 -0.15 12.64 9.10
C ILE A 57 1.13 11.96 8.64
N ARG A 58 1.52 10.89 9.33
CA ARG A 58 2.54 9.96 8.85
C ARG A 58 1.87 8.69 8.35
N ILE A 59 2.36 8.18 7.24
CA ILE A 59 1.96 6.90 6.68
C ILE A 59 3.21 6.06 6.60
N ARG A 60 3.18 4.89 7.24
CA ARG A 60 4.22 3.88 7.12
C ARG A 60 3.67 2.72 6.33
N ILE A 61 4.48 2.18 5.44
CA ILE A 61 4.16 0.96 4.74
C ILE A 61 5.29 -0.03 4.91
N TYR A 62 4.94 -1.23 5.36
CA TYR A 62 5.87 -2.31 5.70
C TYR A 62 5.77 -3.42 4.66
N GLU A 63 6.93 -3.99 4.32
CA GLU A 63 7.08 -5.03 3.29
C GLU A 63 7.21 -6.44 3.84
N SER A 64 7.20 -6.60 5.17
CA SER A 64 7.12 -7.89 5.85
C SER A 64 6.33 -7.78 7.17
N PRO A 65 5.70 -8.87 7.65
CA PRO A 65 5.06 -8.92 8.96
C PRO A 65 6.03 -8.67 10.12
N GLU A 66 7.26 -9.17 10.02
CA GLU A 66 8.31 -9.01 11.02
C GLU A 66 8.72 -7.54 11.17
N ASP A 67 8.86 -6.83 10.05
CA ASP A 67 9.19 -5.42 10.06
C ASP A 67 8.09 -4.57 10.67
N HIS A 68 6.83 -4.92 10.41
CA HIS A 68 5.69 -4.27 11.05
C HIS A 68 5.65 -4.53 12.56
N LYS A 69 5.87 -5.78 12.98
CA LYS A 69 5.84 -6.16 14.41
C LYS A 69 6.93 -5.46 15.22
N ASN A 70 8.11 -5.29 14.64
CA ASN A 70 9.26 -4.69 15.31
C ASN A 70 9.44 -3.20 15.00
N ASP A 71 8.59 -2.62 14.13
CA ASP A 71 8.74 -1.26 13.58
C ASP A 71 10.15 -0.99 13.01
N SER A 72 10.76 -2.00 12.37
CA SER A 72 12.20 -2.00 12.03
C SER A 72 12.53 -1.49 10.63
N SER A 73 11.65 -1.69 9.65
CA SER A 73 11.87 -1.25 8.26
C SER A 73 10.55 -0.86 7.61
N TYR A 74 10.45 0.37 7.13
CA TYR A 74 9.27 0.88 6.47
C TYR A 74 9.58 2.03 5.52
N ARG A 75 8.70 2.22 4.54
CA ARG A 75 8.65 3.47 3.76
C ARG A 75 7.73 4.45 4.47
N GLU A 76 8.23 5.65 4.77
CA GLU A 76 7.45 6.70 5.42
C GLU A 76 7.07 7.82 4.44
N TYR A 77 5.80 8.21 4.48
CA TYR A 77 5.26 9.37 3.78
C TYR A 77 4.66 10.34 4.79
N ILE A 78 5.01 11.62 4.66
CA ILE A 78 4.57 12.67 5.59
C ILE A 78 3.69 13.67 4.83
N PHE A 79 2.53 13.97 5.38
CA PHE A 79 1.61 15.00 4.90
C PHE A 79 1.46 16.05 6.00
N ASN A 80 1.82 17.31 5.70
CA ASN A 80 1.73 18.43 6.64
C ASN A 80 0.42 19.20 6.47
N GLU A 81 0.23 20.25 7.27
CA GLU A 81 -0.97 21.09 7.28
C GLU A 81 -1.35 21.65 5.88
N GLY A 82 -2.66 21.75 5.62
CA GLY A 82 -3.22 22.34 4.40
C GLY A 82 -4.11 21.40 3.57
N ILE A 83 -4.59 21.91 2.42
CA ILE A 83 -5.28 21.11 1.41
C ILE A 83 -4.22 20.56 0.47
N ILE A 84 -3.87 19.29 0.67
CA ILE A 84 -2.74 18.69 -0.04
C ILE A 84 -3.26 17.59 -0.99
N ASN A 85 -3.38 17.92 -2.28
CA ASN A 85 -3.40 16.92 -3.35
C ASN A 85 -1.96 16.48 -3.65
N ARG A 86 -1.33 15.75 -2.73
CA ARG A 86 0.01 15.21 -2.94
C ARG A 86 -0.10 13.77 -3.42
N GLU A 87 0.59 13.49 -4.50
CA GLU A 87 0.92 12.13 -4.91
C GLU A 87 2.26 11.75 -4.28
N GLY A 88 2.22 10.71 -3.46
CA GLY A 88 3.40 9.98 -3.01
C GLY A 88 3.36 8.55 -3.52
N GLY A 89 4.50 7.88 -3.50
CA GLY A 89 4.58 6.48 -3.90
C GLY A 89 5.89 6.14 -4.61
N GLY A 90 5.99 4.91 -5.08
CA GLY A 90 7.17 4.42 -5.78
C GLY A 90 6.98 2.98 -6.24
N GLU A 91 7.99 2.47 -6.92
CA GLU A 91 8.10 1.05 -7.22
C GLU A 91 8.50 0.28 -5.97
N TRP A 92 7.84 -0.85 -5.79
CA TRP A 92 7.98 -1.72 -4.65
C TRP A 92 7.58 -3.09 -5.15
N TYR A 93 8.29 -4.14 -4.77
CA TYR A 93 7.98 -5.54 -5.06
C TYR A 93 7.91 -6.30 -3.72
N SER A 94 6.71 -6.56 -3.20
CA SER A 94 6.52 -7.44 -2.04
C SER A 94 5.16 -8.14 -2.10
N GLU A 95 5.10 -9.30 -1.46
CA GLU A 95 3.89 -10.08 -1.18
C GLU A 95 3.05 -9.47 -0.04
N TYR A 96 3.67 -8.60 0.77
CA TYR A 96 3.04 -7.95 1.91
C TYR A 96 2.96 -6.44 1.71
N CYS A 97 1.80 -5.88 2.03
CA CYS A 97 1.61 -4.44 2.11
C CYS A 97 0.80 -4.11 3.37
N ILE A 98 1.52 -3.89 4.48
CA ILE A 98 0.90 -3.46 5.74
C ILE A 98 0.98 -1.94 5.81
N ILE A 99 -0.15 -1.27 5.96
CA ILE A 99 -0.28 0.18 6.02
C ILE A 99 -0.58 0.58 7.46
N LYS A 100 0.21 1.53 7.97
CA LYS A 100 -0.04 2.21 9.24
C LYS A 100 -0.18 3.70 8.99
N ILE A 101 -1.35 4.25 9.31
CA ILE A 101 -1.68 5.67 9.20
C ILE A 101 -1.72 6.26 10.60
N ILE A 102 -0.85 7.23 10.87
CA ILE A 102 -0.62 7.85 12.17
C ILE A 102 -0.93 9.34 12.06
N PRO A 103 -2.13 9.79 12.48
CA PRO A 103 -2.40 11.20 12.69
C PRO A 103 -1.64 11.69 13.93
N GLU A 104 -0.91 12.81 13.84
CA GLU A 104 -0.21 13.39 14.99
C GLU A 104 -1.11 14.22 15.92
N ASP A 105 -2.32 14.55 15.46
CA ASP A 105 -3.29 15.35 16.23
C ASP A 105 -4.71 14.76 16.06
N ALA A 106 -5.47 14.73 17.16
CA ALA A 106 -6.82 14.20 17.21
C ALA A 106 -7.83 15.00 16.35
N SER A 107 -7.51 16.26 16.04
CA SER A 107 -8.31 17.15 15.19
C SER A 107 -8.18 16.86 13.69
N VAL A 108 -7.21 16.02 13.29
CA VAL A 108 -6.97 15.71 11.88
C VAL A 108 -8.14 14.91 11.31
N THR A 109 -8.76 15.47 10.27
CA THR A 109 -9.86 14.84 9.53
C THR A 109 -9.58 14.83 8.03
N GLY A 110 -10.07 13.79 7.34
CA GLY A 110 -9.96 13.72 5.89
C GLY A 110 -10.03 12.30 5.35
N GLU A 111 -9.65 12.13 4.09
CA GLU A 111 -9.57 10.84 3.43
C GLU A 111 -8.17 10.60 2.87
N ILE A 112 -7.65 9.39 3.06
CA ILE A 112 -6.46 8.91 2.37
C ILE A 112 -6.89 7.82 1.40
N GLU A 113 -6.53 8.01 0.15
CA GLU A 113 -6.72 7.05 -0.93
C GLU A 113 -5.36 6.45 -1.29
N PHE A 114 -5.28 5.13 -1.24
CA PHE A 114 -4.19 4.37 -1.81
C PHE A 114 -4.67 3.68 -3.07
N ALA A 115 -3.89 3.78 -4.14
CA ALA A 115 -4.06 3.02 -5.36
C ALA A 115 -2.78 2.22 -5.62
N PHE A 116 -2.91 0.90 -5.66
CA PHE A 116 -1.82 -0.01 -5.95
C PHE A 116 -2.03 -0.67 -7.30
N LYS A 117 -0.95 -0.82 -8.06
CA LYS A 117 -0.87 -1.86 -9.08
C LYS A 117 -0.24 -3.09 -8.44
N ALA A 118 -0.88 -4.23 -8.56
CA ALA A 118 -0.32 -5.52 -8.21
C ALA A 118 -0.25 -6.39 -9.47
N PHE A 119 0.79 -7.20 -9.56
CA PHE A 119 0.87 -8.27 -10.54
C PHE A 119 0.63 -9.57 -9.80
N ALA A 120 -0.24 -10.43 -10.33
CA ALA A 120 -0.47 -11.77 -9.83
C ALA A 120 -0.07 -12.79 -10.90
N PHE A 121 0.39 -13.95 -10.45
CA PHE A 121 0.77 -15.07 -11.29
C PHE A 121 0.00 -16.32 -10.86
N SER A 122 -0.02 -17.35 -11.71
CA SER A 122 -0.36 -18.70 -11.29
C SER A 122 0.49 -19.10 -10.09
N GLN A 123 -0.13 -19.79 -9.14
CA GLN A 123 0.52 -20.27 -7.92
C GLN A 123 1.82 -21.05 -8.23
N GLY A 124 2.95 -20.62 -7.65
CA GLY A 124 4.27 -21.25 -7.77
C GLY A 124 5.23 -20.55 -8.75
N ARG A 125 4.73 -19.69 -9.63
CA ARG A 125 5.50 -19.09 -10.72
C ARG A 125 6.43 -17.94 -10.27
N ALA A 126 6.11 -17.19 -9.21
CA ALA A 126 7.02 -16.15 -8.71
C ALA A 126 8.26 -16.77 -8.05
N SER A 127 8.07 -17.90 -7.36
CA SER A 127 9.16 -18.71 -6.81
C SER A 127 10.08 -19.26 -7.89
N ASP A 128 9.52 -19.65 -9.04
CA ASP A 128 10.31 -20.17 -10.17
C ASP A 128 11.07 -19.04 -10.90
N ILE A 129 10.47 -17.85 -11.06
CA ILE A 129 11.16 -16.67 -11.60
C ILE A 129 12.35 -16.24 -10.73
N ASP A 130 12.22 -16.28 -9.40
CA ASP A 130 13.34 -15.95 -8.49
C ASP A 130 14.46 -17.00 -8.56
N LYS A 131 14.12 -18.29 -8.74
CA LYS A 131 15.11 -19.35 -8.99
C LYS A 131 15.84 -19.17 -10.33
N GLU A 132 15.10 -18.88 -11.41
CA GLU A 132 15.69 -18.64 -12.74
C GLU A 132 16.64 -17.43 -12.73
N LYS A 133 16.28 -16.34 -12.04
CA LYS A 133 17.16 -15.16 -11.89
C LYS A 133 18.41 -15.44 -11.06
N ARG A 134 18.36 -16.39 -10.13
CA ARG A 134 19.51 -16.81 -9.33
C ARG A 134 20.40 -17.84 -10.02
N GLY A 135 20.06 -18.25 -11.25
CA GLY A 135 20.92 -19.06 -12.11
C GLY A 135 21.12 -20.50 -11.62
N ASN A 136 20.05 -21.16 -11.18
CA ASN A 136 20.03 -22.62 -10.99
C ASN A 136 19.27 -23.29 -12.14
#